data_AF-A0A292Q5U2-F1
#
_entry.id   AF-A0A292Q5U2-F1
#
_cell.length_a   1.000
_cell.length_b   1.000
_cell.length_c   1.000
_cell.angle_alpha   90.00
_cell.angle_beta   90.00
_cell.angle_gamma   90.00
#
_symmetry.space_group_name_H-M   'P 1'
#
loop_
_entity.id
_entity.type
_entity.pdbx_description
1 polymer ?
#
loop_
_entity_poly.entity_id
_entity_poly.type
_entity_poly.pdbx_seq_one_letter_code
_entity_poly.pdbx_strand_id
1 'polypeptide(L)'
;MRDRLLAAEKVKAIDWRDGALYLLDQRALPSRESWVACVTVEDVAAAIRSMVVRGAPAIGISAAYGLVLAARERIGEGGDWQAAWEEDYALLADARPTASNLFWALKRMRDRLDRVKKHADPLAVLEAEAIAIHESDREANLTMAQLGVELIRKHQGNAQAILTHGNAGALATGGVGTALGVIRAAYLEGMVEQVYANETRPWLQGSRLTAWELAGEGIPVTA
;
A
#
# COMPACT_ATOMS: atom_id res chain seq x y z
N MET A 1 6.41 -14.34 15.46
CA MET A 1 5.36 -14.13 14.44
C MET A 1 5.88 -13.25 13.31
N ARG A 2 6.28 -12.01 13.59
CA ARG A 2 6.90 -11.06 12.64
C ARG A 2 7.83 -11.69 11.59
N ASP A 3 8.92 -12.33 12.01
CA ASP A 3 9.91 -12.88 11.06
C ASP A 3 9.35 -14.00 10.18
N ARG A 4 8.37 -14.76 10.70
CA ARG A 4 7.67 -15.79 9.92
C ARG A 4 6.79 -15.18 8.85
N LEU A 5 6.11 -14.07 9.14
CA LEU A 5 5.33 -13.31 8.16
C LEU A 5 6.23 -12.72 7.08
N LEU A 6 7.35 -12.11 7.48
CA LEU A 6 8.33 -11.56 6.54
C LEU A 6 8.92 -12.64 5.61
N ALA A 7 9.22 -13.82 6.15
CA ALA A 7 9.73 -14.94 5.36
C ALA A 7 8.67 -15.56 4.43
N ALA A 8 7.39 -15.44 4.76
CA ALA A 8 6.27 -15.97 3.98
C ALA A 8 5.70 -14.97 2.96
N GLU A 9 6.08 -13.69 3.04
CA GLU A 9 5.58 -12.62 2.16
C GLU A 9 6.03 -12.86 0.71
N LYS A 10 5.06 -13.10 -0.18
CA LYS A 10 5.30 -13.29 -1.63
C LYS A 10 4.74 -12.17 -2.48
N VAL A 11 3.81 -11.40 -1.95
CA VAL A 11 3.06 -10.38 -2.71
C VAL A 11 3.64 -9.00 -2.42
N LYS A 12 4.02 -8.29 -3.48
CA LYS A 12 4.49 -6.89 -3.42
C LYS A 12 3.67 -6.04 -4.39
N ALA A 13 3.16 -4.91 -3.92
CA ALA A 13 2.28 -4.03 -4.72
C ALA A 13 2.95 -2.71 -5.13
N ILE A 14 3.89 -2.25 -4.30
CA ILE A 14 4.57 -0.96 -4.42
C ILE A 14 6.07 -1.24 -4.38
N ASP A 15 6.80 -0.77 -5.38
CA ASP A 15 8.25 -0.89 -5.44
C ASP A 15 8.88 0.46 -5.81
N TRP A 16 9.59 1.08 -4.86
CA TRP A 16 10.37 2.28 -5.10
C TRP A 16 11.83 1.88 -5.35
N ARG A 17 12.30 2.08 -6.59
CA ARG A 17 13.66 1.71 -7.00
C ARG A 17 14.13 2.59 -8.14
N ASP A 18 15.44 2.81 -8.21
CA ASP A 18 16.09 3.59 -9.27
C ASP A 18 15.46 4.98 -9.45
N GLY A 19 14.96 5.55 -8.35
CA GLY A 19 14.27 6.84 -8.33
C GLY A 19 12.88 6.85 -8.97
N ALA A 20 12.28 5.71 -9.29
CA ALA A 20 10.95 5.62 -9.87
C ALA A 20 10.01 4.75 -9.03
N LEU A 21 8.71 5.01 -9.14
CA LEU A 21 7.67 4.25 -8.48
C LEU A 21 7.13 3.18 -9.45
N TYR A 22 7.21 1.91 -9.07
CA TYR A 22 6.59 0.82 -9.80
C TYR A 22 5.39 0.30 -9.01
N LEU A 23 4.24 0.22 -9.68
CA LEU A 23 3.00 -0.25 -9.11
C LEU A 23 2.54 -1.52 -9.83
N LEU A 24 2.20 -2.56 -9.07
CA LEU A 24 1.56 -3.75 -9.64
C LEU A 24 0.17 -3.36 -10.15
N ASP A 25 -0.12 -3.62 -11.43
CA ASP A 25 -1.41 -3.29 -12.05
C ASP A 25 -2.51 -4.22 -11.54
N GLN A 26 -3.20 -3.78 -10.48
CA GLN A 26 -4.27 -4.55 -9.85
C GLN A 26 -5.49 -4.73 -10.75
N ARG A 27 -5.59 -4.02 -11.88
CA ARG A 27 -6.67 -4.19 -12.87
C ARG A 27 -6.44 -5.43 -13.73
N ALA A 28 -5.18 -5.81 -13.94
CA ALA A 28 -4.80 -6.98 -14.73
C ALA A 28 -4.90 -8.29 -13.93
N LEU A 29 -4.85 -8.22 -12.61
CA LEU A 29 -5.05 -9.38 -11.73
C LEU A 29 -6.49 -9.91 -11.81
N PRO A 30 -6.70 -11.25 -11.70
CA PRO A 30 -5.70 -12.29 -11.50
C PRO A 30 -5.06 -12.81 -12.79
N SER A 31 -5.47 -12.30 -13.96
CA SER A 31 -5.10 -12.88 -15.27
C SER A 31 -3.62 -12.69 -15.61
N ARG A 32 -3.03 -11.56 -15.20
CA ARG A 32 -1.64 -11.23 -15.49
C ARG A 32 -1.06 -10.34 -14.41
N GLU A 33 0.16 -10.67 -13.98
CA GLU A 33 1.01 -9.76 -13.21
C GLU A 33 1.75 -8.83 -14.17
N SER A 34 1.54 -7.52 -14.05
CA SER A 34 2.25 -6.50 -14.83
C SER A 34 2.50 -5.27 -13.98
N TRP A 35 3.67 -4.65 -14.15
CA TRP A 35 4.09 -3.48 -13.38
C TRP A 35 3.99 -2.22 -14.24
N VAL A 36 3.44 -1.15 -13.67
CA VAL A 36 3.37 0.19 -14.25
C VAL A 36 4.47 1.03 -13.62
N ALA A 37 5.37 1.56 -14.44
CA ALA A 37 6.35 2.54 -14.00
C ALA A 37 5.70 3.94 -13.98
N CYS A 38 5.81 4.62 -12.87
CA CYS A 38 5.42 6.02 -12.67
C CYS A 38 6.70 6.83 -12.45
N VAL A 39 6.98 7.74 -13.37
CA VAL A 39 8.17 8.59 -13.34
C VAL A 39 7.84 10.07 -13.16
N THR A 40 6.56 10.44 -13.31
CA THR A 40 6.04 11.79 -12.97
C THR A 40 4.90 11.72 -11.97
N VAL A 41 4.51 12.88 -11.42
CA VAL A 41 3.36 12.99 -10.51
C VAL A 41 2.03 12.71 -11.23
N GLU A 42 1.92 13.05 -12.52
CA GLU A 42 0.77 12.77 -13.36
C GLU A 42 0.56 11.26 -13.53
N ASP A 43 1.65 10.49 -13.70
CA ASP A 43 1.59 9.04 -13.77
C ASP A 43 0.97 8.45 -12.49
N VAL A 44 1.42 8.95 -11.33
CA VAL A 44 0.92 8.50 -10.01
C VAL A 44 -0.56 8.87 -9.85
N ALA A 45 -0.92 10.11 -10.19
CA ALA A 45 -2.31 10.58 -10.12
C ALA A 45 -3.22 9.76 -11.05
N ALA A 46 -2.75 9.43 -12.26
CA ALA A 46 -3.45 8.57 -13.20
C ALA A 46 -3.57 7.12 -12.70
N ALA A 47 -2.52 6.58 -12.08
CA ALA A 47 -2.53 5.24 -11.47
C ALA A 47 -3.55 5.14 -10.32
N ILE A 48 -3.66 6.18 -9.49
CA ILE A 48 -4.66 6.27 -8.41
C ILE A 48 -6.07 6.37 -8.98
N ARG A 49 -6.31 7.29 -9.94
CA ARG A 49 -7.63 7.50 -10.56
C ARG A 49 -8.14 6.26 -11.29
N SER A 50 -7.27 5.62 -12.06
CA SER A 50 -7.62 4.45 -12.86
C SER A 50 -7.62 3.14 -12.07
N MET A 51 -7.28 3.18 -10.77
CA MET A 51 -7.21 2.03 -9.87
C MET A 51 -6.15 0.98 -10.27
N VAL A 52 -5.03 1.41 -10.87
CA VAL A 52 -3.80 0.60 -10.93
C VAL A 52 -3.38 0.24 -9.51
N VAL A 53 -3.37 1.23 -8.61
CA VAL A 53 -3.20 1.07 -7.18
C VAL A 53 -4.51 1.38 -6.45
N ARG A 54 -4.83 0.55 -5.45
CA ARG A 54 -5.99 0.76 -4.58
C ARG A 54 -5.72 0.25 -3.17
N GLY A 55 -6.58 0.64 -2.23
CA GLY A 55 -6.37 0.41 -0.80
C GLY A 55 -5.86 1.68 -0.15
N ALA A 56 -6.48 2.06 0.96
CA ALA A 56 -6.26 3.39 1.52
C ALA A 56 -4.77 3.65 1.84
N PRO A 57 -4.05 2.73 2.51
CA PRO A 57 -2.63 2.93 2.74
C PRO A 57 -1.79 2.91 1.45
N ALA A 58 -2.02 1.96 0.54
CA ALA A 58 -1.29 1.91 -0.72
C ALA A 58 -1.43 3.19 -1.57
N ILE A 59 -2.61 3.81 -1.58
CA ILE A 59 -2.84 5.10 -2.23
C ILE A 59 -2.03 6.21 -1.56
N GLY A 60 -2.05 6.28 -0.23
CA GLY A 60 -1.28 7.29 0.52
C GLY A 60 0.23 7.15 0.30
N ILE A 61 0.75 5.93 0.35
CA ILE A 61 2.17 5.64 0.07
C ILE A 61 2.54 6.04 -1.36
N SER A 62 1.73 5.66 -2.34
CA SER A 62 1.97 6.00 -3.74
C SER A 62 2.00 7.52 -3.95
N ALA A 63 1.06 8.25 -3.33
CA ALA A 63 1.02 9.71 -3.42
C ALA A 63 2.23 10.37 -2.75
N ALA A 64 2.73 9.82 -1.64
CA ALA A 64 3.97 10.31 -1.01
C ALA A 64 5.16 10.19 -1.98
N TYR A 65 5.31 9.04 -2.65
CA TYR A 65 6.33 8.90 -3.71
C TYR A 65 6.09 9.82 -4.89
N GLY A 66 4.82 10.07 -5.26
CA GLY A 66 4.46 11.05 -6.29
C GLY A 66 4.98 12.46 -5.96
N LEU A 67 4.92 12.88 -4.70
CA LEU A 67 5.47 14.18 -4.26
C LEU A 67 7.00 14.22 -4.28
N VAL A 68 7.68 13.07 -4.17
CA VAL A 68 9.14 12.98 -4.35
C VAL A 68 9.50 13.17 -5.82
N LEU A 69 8.74 12.55 -6.73
CA LEU A 69 8.91 12.71 -8.17
C LEU A 69 8.68 14.17 -8.59
N ALA A 70 7.58 14.78 -8.11
CA ALA A 70 7.28 16.20 -8.31
C ALA A 70 8.43 17.09 -7.83
N ALA A 71 8.90 16.90 -6.58
CA ALA A 71 9.99 17.71 -6.04
C ALA A 71 11.27 17.60 -6.89
N ARG A 72 11.62 16.40 -7.35
CA ARG A 72 12.80 16.20 -8.22
C ARG A 72 12.67 16.99 -9.52
N GLU A 73 11.51 16.92 -10.16
CA GLU A 73 11.24 17.63 -11.41
C GLU A 73 11.30 19.15 -11.20
N ARG A 74 10.53 19.68 -10.25
CA ARG A 74 10.47 21.13 -9.98
C ARG A 74 11.80 21.73 -9.54
N ILE A 75 12.58 21.01 -8.73
CA ILE A 75 13.93 21.45 -8.34
C ILE A 75 14.85 21.50 -9.57
N GLY A 76 14.73 20.55 -10.50
CA GLY A 76 15.50 20.53 -11.74
C GLY A 76 15.14 21.66 -12.70
N GLU A 77 13.87 22.07 -12.73
CA GLU A 77 13.38 23.22 -13.50
C GLU A 77 13.85 24.56 -12.90
N GLY A 78 14.04 24.62 -11.57
CA GLY A 78 14.45 25.82 -10.84
C GLY A 78 13.29 26.78 -10.56
N GLY A 79 13.60 28.07 -10.38
CA GLY A 79 12.59 29.08 -10.04
C GLY A 79 11.97 28.89 -8.66
N ASP A 80 10.69 29.23 -8.53
CA ASP A 80 9.90 28.97 -7.31
C ASP A 80 9.33 27.54 -7.33
N TRP A 81 10.23 26.56 -7.20
CA TRP A 81 9.88 25.15 -7.26
C TRP A 81 8.88 24.73 -6.16
N GLN A 82 8.82 25.46 -5.04
CA GLN A 82 7.88 25.17 -3.96
C GLN A 82 6.45 25.53 -4.34
N ALA A 83 6.25 26.67 -5.02
CA ALA A 83 4.94 27.03 -5.55
C ALA A 83 4.45 26.01 -6.60
N ALA A 84 5.33 25.57 -7.50
CA ALA A 84 5.00 24.54 -8.48
C ALA A 84 4.69 23.18 -7.81
N TRP A 85 5.46 22.80 -6.79
CA TRP A 85 5.22 21.58 -6.02
C TRP A 85 3.86 21.58 -5.30
N GLU A 86 3.36 22.74 -4.89
CA GLU A 86 2.02 22.87 -4.30
C GLU A 86 0.89 22.64 -5.33
N GLU A 87 1.12 22.92 -6.61
CA GLU A 87 0.20 22.53 -7.69
C GLU A 87 0.19 21.00 -7.86
N ASP A 88 1.35 20.34 -7.78
CA ASP A 88 1.48 18.88 -7.83
C ASP A 88 0.81 18.19 -6.63
N TYR A 89 0.89 18.81 -5.44
CA TYR A 89 0.12 18.41 -4.26
C TYR A 89 -1.38 18.43 -4.55
N ALA A 90 -1.89 19.52 -5.14
CA ALA A 90 -3.31 19.66 -5.44
C ALA A 90 -3.77 18.63 -6.47
N LEU A 91 -2.94 18.34 -7.48
CA LEU A 91 -3.19 17.29 -8.47
C LEU A 91 -3.37 15.91 -7.82
N LEU A 92 -2.49 15.54 -6.88
CA LEU A 92 -2.61 14.27 -6.16
C LEU A 92 -3.82 14.26 -5.23
N ALA A 93 -4.11 15.36 -4.55
CA ALA A 93 -5.28 15.49 -3.67
C ALA A 93 -6.60 15.26 -4.43
N ASP A 94 -6.69 15.75 -5.67
CA ASP A 94 -7.85 15.57 -6.54
C ASP A 94 -7.94 14.16 -7.16
N ALA A 95 -6.84 13.38 -7.16
CA ALA A 95 -6.84 12.04 -7.75
C ALA A 95 -7.86 11.10 -7.11
N ARG A 96 -8.15 11.26 -5.81
CA ARG A 96 -9.24 10.53 -5.13
C ARG A 96 -9.72 11.26 -3.87
N PRO A 97 -10.65 12.23 -3.98
CA PRO A 97 -10.99 13.17 -2.90
C PRO A 97 -11.62 12.56 -1.63
N THR A 98 -11.98 11.28 -1.66
CA THR A 98 -12.56 10.56 -0.52
C THR A 98 -11.56 9.68 0.24
N ALA A 99 -10.32 9.57 -0.24
CA ALA A 99 -9.31 8.72 0.39
C ALA A 99 -8.63 9.44 1.57
N SER A 100 -9.06 9.20 2.81
CA SER A 100 -8.46 9.83 4.01
C SER A 100 -6.94 9.63 4.12
N ASN A 101 -6.44 8.42 3.84
CA ASN A 101 -5.02 8.10 3.88
C ASN A 101 -4.19 8.87 2.81
N LEU A 102 -4.81 9.25 1.69
CA LEU A 102 -4.17 10.13 0.69
C LEU A 102 -3.86 11.48 1.32
N PHE A 103 -4.86 12.15 1.88
CA PHE A 103 -4.69 13.46 2.52
C PHE A 103 -3.76 13.40 3.72
N TRP A 104 -3.80 12.33 4.51
CA TRP A 104 -2.86 12.13 5.60
C TRP A 104 -1.40 12.09 5.11
N ALA A 105 -1.12 11.31 4.04
CA ALA A 105 0.22 11.19 3.49
C ALA A 105 0.69 12.50 2.85
N LEU A 106 -0.16 13.13 2.03
CA LEU A 106 0.14 14.43 1.42
C LEU A 106 0.45 15.49 2.48
N LYS A 107 -0.40 15.62 3.51
CA LYS A 107 -0.16 16.56 4.61
C LYS A 107 1.14 16.27 5.33
N ARG A 108 1.46 15.00 5.60
CA ARG A 108 2.70 14.60 6.25
C ARG A 108 3.94 14.99 5.43
N MET A 109 3.86 14.86 4.10
CA MET A 109 4.93 15.30 3.19
C MET A 109 5.09 16.83 3.20
N ARG A 110 4.00 17.60 3.14
CA ARG A 110 4.04 19.07 3.24
C ARG A 110 4.60 19.54 4.59
N ASP A 111 4.08 19.00 5.69
CA ASP A 111 4.57 19.32 7.04
C ASP A 111 6.08 19.01 7.19
N ARG A 112 6.58 17.99 6.48
CA ARG A 112 7.99 17.62 6.46
C ARG A 112 8.80 18.65 5.66
N LEU A 113 8.32 19.05 4.49
CA LEU A 113 8.92 20.07 3.65
C LEU A 113 9.07 21.41 4.39
N ASP A 114 8.02 21.85 5.08
CA ASP A 114 8.00 23.09 5.87
C ASP A 114 9.06 23.12 6.99
N ARG A 115 9.50 21.94 7.45
CA ARG A 115 10.49 21.77 8.51
C ARG A 115 11.90 21.52 7.98
N VAL A 116 12.10 21.52 6.65
CA VAL A 116 13.41 21.35 6.03
C VAL A 116 14.32 22.50 6.47
N LYS A 117 15.51 22.16 6.97
CA LYS A 117 16.52 23.16 7.35
C LYS A 117 17.12 23.76 6.08
N LYS A 118 17.50 25.05 6.12
CA LYS A 118 18.09 25.78 4.97
C LYS A 118 19.27 25.11 4.27
N HIS A 119 20.01 24.23 4.96
CA HIS A 119 21.18 23.54 4.41
C HIS A 119 20.96 22.05 4.11
N ALA A 120 19.74 21.55 4.34
CA ALA A 120 19.40 20.18 3.98
C ALA A 120 18.98 20.11 2.51
N ASP A 121 19.23 18.97 1.86
CA ASP A 121 18.68 18.67 0.55
C ASP A 121 17.17 18.33 0.69
N PRO A 122 16.25 19.17 0.17
CA PRO A 122 14.82 18.91 0.27
C PRO A 122 14.40 17.59 -0.38
N LEU A 123 15.05 17.20 -1.48
CA LEU A 123 14.70 15.98 -2.20
C LEU A 123 15.01 14.75 -1.35
N ALA A 124 16.22 14.67 -0.79
CA ALA A 124 16.61 13.59 0.11
C ALA A 124 15.71 13.53 1.36
N VAL A 125 15.27 14.68 1.88
CA VAL A 125 14.36 14.74 3.04
C VAL A 125 12.97 14.21 2.70
N LEU A 126 12.42 14.58 1.55
CA LEU A 126 11.11 14.09 1.08
C LEU A 126 11.16 12.60 0.76
N GLU A 127 12.21 12.14 0.08
CA GLU A 127 12.38 10.72 -0.25
C GLU A 127 12.46 9.86 1.01
N ALA A 128 13.26 10.29 2.01
CA ALA A 128 13.33 9.61 3.29
C ALA A 128 11.96 9.56 4.01
N GLU A 129 11.14 10.61 3.90
CA GLU A 129 9.81 10.66 4.52
C GLU A 129 8.82 9.73 3.81
N ALA A 130 8.83 9.68 2.47
CA ALA A 130 7.98 8.76 1.71
C ALA A 130 8.32 7.29 2.02
N ILE A 131 9.62 6.97 2.11
CA ILE A 131 10.09 5.64 2.55
C ILE A 131 9.64 5.38 3.98
N ALA A 132 9.76 6.35 4.90
CA ALA A 132 9.32 6.18 6.28
C ALA A 132 7.80 5.97 6.40
N ILE A 133 7.00 6.60 5.54
CA ILE A 133 5.55 6.35 5.45
C ILE A 133 5.28 4.89 5.04
N HIS A 134 5.98 4.41 4.01
CA HIS A 134 5.85 3.05 3.50
C HIS A 134 6.23 2.00 4.57
N GLU A 135 7.42 2.12 5.15
CA GLU A 135 7.91 1.18 6.17
C GLU A 135 7.04 1.24 7.43
N SER A 136 6.61 2.44 7.85
CA SER A 136 5.72 2.57 9.02
C SER A 136 4.37 1.87 8.82
N ASP A 137 3.80 1.87 7.61
CA ASP A 137 2.57 1.12 7.33
C ASP A 137 2.82 -0.39 7.38
N ARG A 138 3.91 -0.85 6.77
CA ARG A 138 4.31 -2.26 6.80
C ARG A 138 4.51 -2.77 8.23
N GLU A 139 5.17 -1.98 9.06
CA GLU A 139 5.37 -2.27 10.49
C GLU A 139 4.07 -2.31 11.29
N ALA A 140 3.14 -1.39 11.00
CA ALA A 140 1.81 -1.40 11.60
C ALA A 140 1.02 -2.67 11.21
N ASN A 141 1.12 -3.11 9.96
CA ASN A 141 0.48 -4.32 9.47
C ASN A 141 1.03 -5.59 10.14
N LEU A 142 2.35 -5.69 10.30
CA LEU A 142 3.00 -6.79 11.04
C LEU A 142 2.53 -6.84 12.50
N THR A 143 2.47 -5.68 13.16
CA THR A 143 2.01 -5.56 14.55
C THR A 143 0.54 -5.94 14.66
N MET A 144 -0.30 -5.45 13.74
CA MET A 144 -1.73 -5.78 13.70
C MET A 144 -1.96 -7.28 13.48
N ALA A 145 -1.20 -7.90 12.58
CA ALA A 145 -1.26 -9.35 12.34
C ALA A 145 -0.95 -10.15 13.61
N GLN A 146 0.09 -9.74 14.36
CA GLN A 146 0.45 -10.38 15.63
C GLN A 146 -0.66 -10.23 16.69
N LEU A 147 -1.19 -9.02 16.88
CA LEU A 147 -2.25 -8.80 17.85
C LEU A 147 -3.55 -9.53 17.45
N GLY A 148 -3.88 -9.54 16.16
CA GLY A 148 -5.08 -10.21 15.64
C GLY A 148 -5.02 -11.73 15.81
N VAL A 149 -3.87 -12.35 15.55
CA VAL A 149 -3.72 -13.80 15.73
C VAL A 149 -3.79 -14.20 17.21
N GLU A 150 -3.30 -13.35 18.13
CA GLU A 150 -3.44 -13.56 19.57
C GLU A 150 -4.92 -13.52 20.01
N LEU A 151 -5.73 -12.62 19.43
CA LEU A 151 -7.18 -12.59 19.67
C LEU A 151 -7.87 -13.85 19.16
N ILE A 152 -7.54 -14.33 17.95
CA ILE A 152 -8.08 -15.59 17.42
C ILE A 152 -7.74 -16.72 18.39
N ARG A 153 -6.46 -16.88 18.75
CA ARG A 153 -5.99 -17.93 19.66
C ARG A 153 -6.71 -17.92 21.00
N LYS A 154 -6.98 -16.73 21.56
CA LYS A 154 -7.66 -16.58 22.85
C LYS A 154 -9.10 -17.11 22.82
N HIS A 155 -9.80 -16.96 21.70
CA HIS A 155 -11.20 -17.39 21.56
C HIS A 155 -11.33 -18.81 20.97
N GLN A 156 -10.50 -19.16 20.00
CA GLN A 156 -10.50 -20.45 19.31
C GLN A 156 -9.09 -20.74 18.78
N GLY A 157 -8.35 -21.63 19.46
CA GLY A 157 -7.00 -22.04 19.07
C GLY A 157 -6.94 -23.18 18.04
N ASN A 158 -8.08 -23.77 17.67
CA ASN A 158 -8.16 -24.80 16.64
C ASN A 158 -8.30 -24.19 15.24
N ALA A 159 -8.03 -25.00 14.22
CA ALA A 159 -8.33 -24.65 12.83
C ALA A 159 -9.82 -24.31 12.67
N GLN A 160 -10.10 -23.23 11.94
CA GLN A 160 -11.45 -22.73 11.73
C GLN A 160 -11.61 -22.09 10.36
N ALA A 161 -12.87 -21.94 9.93
CA ALA A 161 -13.20 -21.14 8.76
C ALA A 161 -13.20 -19.63 9.10
N ILE A 162 -12.58 -18.81 8.24
CA ILE A 162 -12.57 -17.34 8.37
C ILE A 162 -13.29 -16.72 7.17
N LEU A 163 -14.21 -15.80 7.44
CA LEU A 163 -14.85 -14.98 6.41
C LEU A 163 -14.14 -13.62 6.29
N THR A 164 -13.88 -13.16 5.06
CA THR A 164 -13.33 -11.83 4.80
C THR A 164 -14.06 -11.12 3.65
N HIS A 165 -13.94 -9.80 3.59
CA HIS A 165 -14.64 -8.96 2.63
C HIS A 165 -13.71 -7.90 2.04
N GLY A 166 -13.88 -7.61 0.75
CA GLY A 166 -13.00 -6.73 0.00
C GLY A 166 -11.61 -7.32 -0.20
N ASN A 167 -10.61 -6.45 -0.21
CA ASN A 167 -9.20 -6.84 -0.21
C ASN A 167 -8.42 -5.89 0.69
N ALA A 168 -7.85 -6.47 1.73
CA ALA A 168 -7.11 -5.80 2.79
C ALA A 168 -5.78 -6.55 3.04
N GLY A 169 -5.16 -6.97 1.94
CA GLY A 169 -3.89 -7.70 1.88
C GLY A 169 -2.73 -6.81 1.52
N ALA A 170 -1.62 -7.43 1.12
CA ALA A 170 -0.40 -6.73 0.72
C ALA A 170 -0.65 -5.85 -0.51
N LEU A 171 -1.64 -6.20 -1.35
CA LEU A 171 -2.07 -5.36 -2.48
C LEU A 171 -2.70 -4.02 -2.04
N ALA A 172 -3.25 -3.95 -0.83
CA ALA A 172 -3.97 -2.77 -0.36
C ALA A 172 -3.14 -1.87 0.57
N THR A 173 -1.93 -2.28 0.91
CA THR A 173 -1.09 -1.67 1.96
C THR A 173 0.37 -1.53 1.52
N GLY A 174 1.26 -1.10 2.42
CA GLY A 174 2.71 -1.13 2.24
C GLY A 174 3.35 -2.53 2.37
N GLY A 175 2.55 -3.60 2.27
CA GLY A 175 2.98 -4.99 2.49
C GLY A 175 2.23 -5.66 3.63
N VAL A 176 2.28 -7.00 3.66
CA VAL A 176 1.60 -7.92 4.61
C VAL A 176 0.07 -7.87 4.63
N GLY A 177 -0.53 -6.68 4.69
CA GLY A 177 -1.96 -6.44 4.80
C GLY A 177 -2.47 -6.34 6.23
N THR A 178 -3.70 -5.87 6.38
CA THR A 178 -4.38 -5.74 7.68
C THR A 178 -5.16 -7.01 7.99
N ALA A 179 -6.39 -7.14 7.51
CA ALA A 179 -7.22 -8.32 7.76
C ALA A 179 -6.59 -9.59 7.17
N LEU A 180 -6.04 -9.52 5.95
CA LEU A 180 -5.32 -10.67 5.38
C LEU A 180 -3.97 -10.90 6.07
N GLY A 181 -3.35 -9.87 6.68
CA GLY A 181 -2.17 -10.06 7.53
C GLY A 181 -2.48 -10.91 8.76
N VAL A 182 -3.63 -10.68 9.40
CA VAL A 182 -4.13 -11.53 10.50
C VAL A 182 -4.41 -12.95 10.03
N ILE A 183 -5.05 -13.11 8.85
CA ILE A 183 -5.31 -14.44 8.26
C ILE A 183 -4.00 -15.18 7.97
N ARG A 184 -3.00 -14.52 7.38
CA ARG A 184 -1.65 -15.06 7.14
C ARG A 184 -1.01 -15.53 8.44
N ALA A 185 -1.06 -14.71 9.49
CA ALA A 185 -0.53 -15.06 10.80
C ALA A 185 -1.26 -16.28 11.40
N ALA A 186 -2.59 -16.34 11.31
CA ALA A 186 -3.38 -17.46 11.79
C ALA A 186 -3.09 -18.75 11.00
N TYR A 187 -2.91 -18.66 9.68
CA TYR A 187 -2.55 -19.80 8.84
C TYR A 187 -1.18 -20.37 9.20
N LEU A 188 -0.18 -19.51 9.44
CA LEU A 188 1.14 -19.94 9.93
C LEU A 188 1.08 -20.65 11.29
N GLU A 189 0.06 -20.38 12.10
CA GLU A 189 -0.16 -21.04 13.39
C GLU A 189 -1.06 -22.29 13.27
N GLY A 190 -1.46 -22.69 12.07
CA GLY A 190 -2.33 -23.84 11.84
C GLY A 190 -3.79 -23.62 12.26
N MET A 191 -4.21 -22.36 12.43
CA MET A 191 -5.55 -22.00 12.91
C MET A 191 -6.53 -21.68 11.77
N VAL A 192 -6.13 -21.86 10.50
CA VAL A 192 -7.00 -21.62 9.33
C VAL A 192 -7.27 -22.93 8.63
N GLU A 193 -8.53 -23.37 8.66
CA GLU A 193 -9.02 -24.51 7.87
C GLU A 193 -9.37 -24.05 6.45
N GLN A 194 -10.09 -22.94 6.35
CA GLN A 194 -10.62 -22.41 5.09
C GLN A 194 -10.83 -20.90 5.22
N VAL A 195 -10.55 -20.15 4.16
CA VAL A 195 -10.97 -18.74 4.04
C VAL A 195 -12.12 -18.65 3.03
N TYR A 196 -13.18 -17.95 3.40
CA TYR A 196 -14.25 -17.54 2.50
C TYR A 196 -14.07 -16.06 2.19
N ALA A 197 -13.80 -15.74 0.93
CA ALA A 197 -13.68 -14.36 0.45
C ALA A 197 -14.95 -13.99 -0.31
N ASN A 198 -15.69 -12.97 0.11
CA ASN A 198 -16.83 -12.52 -0.71
C ASN A 198 -16.35 -11.89 -2.02
N GLU A 199 -17.06 -12.10 -3.13
CA GLU A 199 -16.67 -11.51 -4.43
C GLU A 199 -16.40 -9.99 -4.37
N THR A 200 -17.17 -9.26 -3.57
CA THR A 200 -17.08 -7.80 -3.35
C THR A 200 -17.41 -6.98 -4.62
N ARG A 201 -18.68 -6.93 -5.01
CA ARG A 201 -19.15 -6.09 -6.13
C ARG A 201 -18.97 -4.58 -5.85
N PRO A 202 -18.84 -3.74 -6.91
CA PRO A 202 -18.81 -4.11 -8.33
C PRO A 202 -17.40 -4.44 -8.86
N TRP A 203 -16.34 -4.07 -8.14
CA TRP A 203 -14.96 -4.20 -8.64
C TRP A 203 -14.34 -5.59 -8.44
N LEU A 204 -15.04 -6.44 -7.70
CA LEU A 204 -14.70 -7.84 -7.48
C LEU A 204 -13.38 -8.01 -6.73
N GLN A 205 -13.13 -7.16 -5.72
CA GLN A 205 -11.84 -7.16 -5.01
C GLN A 205 -11.57 -8.50 -4.31
N GLY A 206 -12.61 -9.15 -3.78
CA GLY A 206 -12.42 -10.41 -3.08
C GLY A 206 -12.11 -11.57 -4.02
N SER A 207 -12.88 -11.71 -5.11
CA SER A 207 -12.64 -12.80 -6.07
C SER A 207 -11.41 -12.57 -6.96
N ARG A 208 -11.06 -11.31 -7.26
CA ARG A 208 -9.90 -11.00 -8.11
C ARG A 208 -8.58 -10.86 -7.34
N LEU A 209 -8.60 -10.20 -6.18
CA LEU A 209 -7.37 -9.83 -5.46
C LEU A 209 -7.15 -10.68 -4.21
N THR A 210 -8.15 -10.77 -3.32
CA THR A 210 -8.02 -11.56 -2.09
C THR A 210 -7.80 -13.04 -2.39
N ALA A 211 -8.60 -13.62 -3.28
CA ALA A 211 -8.43 -15.01 -3.70
C ALA A 211 -7.06 -15.25 -4.35
N TRP A 212 -6.59 -14.31 -5.18
CA TRP A 212 -5.28 -14.40 -5.82
C TRP A 212 -4.12 -14.35 -4.82
N GLU A 213 -4.15 -13.42 -3.86
CA GLU A 213 -3.13 -13.34 -2.80
C GLU A 213 -3.08 -14.62 -1.97
N LEU A 214 -4.25 -15.07 -1.46
CA LEU A 214 -4.32 -16.23 -0.58
C LEU A 214 -3.92 -17.52 -1.31
N ALA A 215 -4.41 -17.73 -2.53
CA ALA A 215 -4.06 -18.91 -3.33
C ALA A 215 -2.57 -18.93 -3.69
N GLY A 216 -1.97 -17.79 -4.06
CA GLY A 216 -0.53 -17.69 -4.36
C GLY A 216 0.38 -17.99 -3.17
N GLU A 217 -0.14 -17.80 -1.95
CA GLU A 217 0.55 -18.14 -0.70
C GLU A 217 0.20 -19.54 -0.17
N GLY A 218 -0.68 -20.28 -0.83
CA GLY A 218 -1.11 -21.62 -0.43
C GLY A 218 -2.15 -21.64 0.70
N ILE A 219 -2.74 -20.49 1.02
CA ILE A 219 -3.81 -20.38 2.03
C ILE A 219 -5.12 -20.87 1.38
N PRO A 220 -5.82 -21.86 1.96
CA PRO A 220 -7.05 -22.40 1.39
C PRO A 220 -8.12 -21.31 1.32
N VAL A 221 -8.64 -21.06 0.11
CA VAL A 221 -9.63 -20.00 -0.15
C VAL A 221 -10.73 -20.45 -1.11
N THR A 222 -11.96 -20.02 -0.80
CA THR A 222 -13.15 -20.16 -1.65
C THR A 222 -13.70 -18.75 -1.84
N ALA A 223 -13.92 -18.35 -3.09
CA ALA A 223 -14.32 -16.99 -3.46
C ALA A 223 -15.55 -16.96 -4.37
#